data_AF-A0A5C7PWD8-F1
#
_entry.id   AF-A0A5C7PWD8-F1
#
_cell.length_a   1.000
_cell.length_b   1.000
_cell.length_c   1.000
_cell.angle_alpha   90.00
_cell.angle_beta   90.00
_cell.angle_gamma   90.00
#
_symmetry.space_group_name_H-M   'P 1'
#
loop_
_entity.id
_entity.type
_entity.pdbx_description
1 polymer ?
#
loop_
_entity_poly.entity_id
_entity_poly.type
_entity_poly.pdbx_seq_one_letter_code
_entity_poly.pdbx_strand_id
1 'polypeptide(L)'
;MDQQPTVKAPVFEEPASDGDLGDILTMIRAHYWTRAREMEEPDQALMIRSWGVALEGLSRRAIESALREWITFESWPPQASDLRKLALRQGATIYNAETVAYVRQQYERFQALTAGKS
;
A
#
# COMPACT_ATOMS: atom_id res chain seq x y z
N MET A 1 15.33 28.12 -29.00
CA MET A 1 15.32 26.73 -28.50
C MET A 1 14.33 26.69 -27.35
N ASP A 2 13.07 26.38 -27.65
CA ASP A 2 12.04 26.25 -26.63
C ASP A 2 12.24 24.90 -25.92
N GLN A 3 12.60 24.95 -24.64
CA GLN A 3 12.59 23.76 -23.79
C GLN A 3 11.12 23.39 -23.58
N GLN A 4 10.66 22.32 -24.23
CA GLN A 4 9.38 21.71 -23.88
C GLN A 4 9.42 21.33 -22.39
N PRO A 5 8.44 21.78 -21.58
CA PRO A 5 8.39 21.39 -20.18
C PRO A 5 8.22 19.88 -20.11
N THR A 6 9.25 19.19 -19.61
CA THR A 6 9.17 17.76 -19.32
C THR A 6 8.23 17.61 -18.13
N VAL A 7 6.96 17.30 -18.41
CA VAL A 7 5.98 16.99 -17.36
C VAL A 7 6.47 15.72 -16.68
N LYS A 8 7.00 15.87 -15.46
CA LYS A 8 7.40 14.71 -14.64
C LYS A 8 6.16 13.88 -14.36
N ALA A 9 6.28 12.56 -14.52
CA ALA A 9 5.21 11.65 -14.16
C ALA A 9 4.83 11.90 -12.69
N PRO A 10 3.53 12.06 -12.38
CA PRO A 10 3.09 12.08 -11.00
C PRO A 10 3.51 10.78 -10.31
N VAL A 11 4.14 10.90 -9.14
CA VAL A 11 4.52 9.74 -8.31
C VAL A 11 3.30 9.30 -7.53
N PHE A 12 2.65 8.24 -8.01
CA PHE A 12 1.58 7.57 -7.29
C PHE A 12 2.15 6.30 -6.67
N GLU A 13 1.94 6.11 -5.37
CA GLU A 13 2.14 4.80 -4.76
C GLU A 13 0.86 3.99 -5.00
N GLU A 14 0.99 2.80 -5.56
CA GLU A 14 -0.15 1.91 -5.73
C GLU A 14 -0.69 1.47 -4.34
N PRO A 15 -2.01 1.32 -4.18
CA PRO A 15 -2.58 0.67 -3.02
C PRO A 15 -1.95 -0.71 -2.81
N ALA A 16 -1.78 -1.11 -1.56
CA ALA A 16 -1.27 -2.43 -1.23
C ALA A 16 -2.15 -3.54 -1.83
N SER A 17 -1.50 -4.49 -2.50
CA SER A 17 -2.13 -5.68 -3.04
C SER A 17 -2.38 -6.74 -1.95
N ASP A 18 -3.20 -7.75 -2.26
CA ASP A 18 -3.40 -8.90 -1.36
C ASP A 18 -2.07 -9.61 -1.01
N GLY A 19 -1.13 -9.67 -1.95
CA GLY A 19 0.22 -10.21 -1.72
C GLY A 19 1.01 -9.39 -0.71
N ASP A 20 0.94 -8.06 -0.81
CA ASP A 20 1.59 -7.16 0.15
C ASP A 20 1.02 -7.34 1.56
N LEU A 21 -0.30 -7.51 1.68
CA LEU A 21 -0.95 -7.77 2.96
C LEU A 21 -0.56 -9.13 3.54
N GLY A 22 -0.39 -10.15 2.70
CA GLY A 22 0.14 -11.45 3.09
C GLY A 22 1.56 -11.36 3.67
N ASP A 23 2.43 -10.58 3.04
CA ASP A 23 3.79 -10.31 3.53
C ASP A 23 3.76 -9.59 4.89
N ILE A 24 2.93 -8.55 5.02
CA ILE A 24 2.78 -7.77 6.26
C ILE A 24 2.30 -8.65 7.41
N LEU A 25 1.30 -9.51 7.18
CA LEU A 25 0.83 -10.47 8.18
C LEU A 25 1.93 -11.46 8.56
N THR A 26 2.76 -11.87 7.61
CA THR A 26 3.93 -12.72 7.87
C THR A 26 4.96 -12.00 8.74
N MET A 27 5.23 -10.71 8.50
CA MET A 27 6.13 -9.89 9.33
C MET A 27 5.61 -9.74 10.76
N ILE A 28 4.33 -9.43 10.93
CA ILE A 28 3.68 -9.35 12.25
C ILE A 28 3.84 -10.70 12.97
N ARG A 29 3.59 -11.80 12.26
CA ARG A 29 3.69 -13.14 12.85
C ARG A 29 5.11 -13.48 13.30
N ALA A 30 6.09 -13.21 12.44
CA ALA A 30 7.49 -13.45 12.74
C ALA A 30 7.97 -12.65 13.96
N HIS A 31 7.42 -11.45 14.18
CA HIS A 31 7.79 -10.60 15.31
C HIS A 31 7.12 -11.02 16.63
N TYR A 32 5.79 -11.23 16.63
CA TYR A 32 5.03 -11.40 17.87
C TYR A 32 4.79 -12.86 18.29
N TRP A 33 4.95 -13.83 17.39
CA TRP A 33 4.69 -15.23 17.69
C TRP A 33 5.90 -16.11 17.34
N THR A 34 6.74 -16.35 18.36
CA THR A 34 7.94 -17.20 18.27
C THR A 34 7.63 -18.68 17.96
N ARG A 35 6.37 -19.10 18.15
CA ARG A 35 5.82 -20.42 17.81
C ARG A 35 4.43 -20.29 17.23
N ALA A 36 4.24 -19.35 16.30
CA ALA A 36 2.96 -19.22 15.62
C ALA A 36 2.60 -20.59 15.01
N ARG A 37 1.45 -21.13 15.41
CA ARG A 37 0.86 -22.28 14.72
C ARG A 37 0.76 -21.90 13.25
N GLU A 38 1.04 -22.83 12.34
CA GLU A 38 0.78 -22.61 10.92
C GLU A 38 -0.68 -22.19 10.79
N MET A 39 -0.90 -21.00 10.23
CA MET A 39 -2.23 -20.51 9.94
C MET A 39 -2.71 -21.33 8.76
N GLU A 40 -3.88 -21.94 8.88
CA GLU A 40 -4.46 -22.64 7.73
C GLU A 40 -4.72 -21.60 6.63
N GLU A 41 -4.45 -21.95 5.36
CA GLU A 41 -4.62 -21.03 4.22
C GLU A 41 -6.00 -20.31 4.19
N PRO A 42 -7.14 -20.95 4.55
CA PRO A 42 -8.44 -20.28 4.58
C PRO A 42 -8.50 -19.11 5.56
N ASP A 43 -7.85 -19.23 6.72
CA ASP A 43 -7.82 -18.20 7.76
C ASP A 43 -6.94 -17.02 7.32
N GLN A 44 -5.81 -17.32 6.67
CA GLN A 44 -4.93 -16.30 6.11
C GLN A 44 -5.63 -15.52 4.99
N ALA A 45 -6.34 -16.18 4.09
CA ALA A 45 -7.10 -15.51 3.03
C ALA A 45 -8.23 -14.62 3.59
N LEU A 46 -8.90 -15.05 4.66
CA LEU A 46 -9.91 -14.23 5.33
C LEU A 46 -9.28 -12.99 6.00
N MET A 47 -8.14 -13.17 6.67
CA MET A 47 -7.37 -12.08 7.27
C MET A 47 -6.94 -11.06 6.20
N ILE A 48 -6.36 -11.51 5.09
CA ILE A 48 -5.98 -10.64 3.96
C ILE A 48 -7.18 -9.83 3.46
N ARG A 49 -8.33 -10.47 3.20
CA ARG A 49 -9.53 -9.75 2.74
C ARG A 49 -10.02 -8.72 3.75
N SER A 50 -10.10 -9.08 5.03
CA SER A 50 -10.58 -8.16 6.07
C SER A 50 -9.63 -6.97 6.28
N TRP A 51 -8.31 -7.22 6.20
CA TRP A 51 -7.30 -6.19 6.28
C TRP A 51 -7.27 -5.31 5.04
N GLY A 52 -7.53 -5.87 3.85
CA GLY A 52 -7.65 -5.13 2.60
C GLY A 52 -8.73 -4.05 2.66
N VAL A 53 -9.89 -4.36 3.26
CA VAL A 53 -10.94 -3.36 3.51
C VAL A 53 -10.48 -2.29 4.50
N ALA A 54 -9.87 -2.70 5.62
CA ALA A 54 -9.43 -1.75 6.65
C ALA A 54 -8.28 -0.83 6.17
N LEU A 55 -7.40 -1.32 5.31
CA LEU A 55 -6.22 -0.61 4.80
C LEU A 55 -6.43 -0.07 3.39
N GLU A 56 -7.67 -0.08 2.90
CA GLU A 56 -8.01 0.32 1.54
C GLU A 56 -7.42 1.71 1.21
N GLY A 57 -6.75 1.74 0.06
CA GLY A 57 -6.10 2.90 -0.52
C GLY A 57 -4.76 3.30 0.11
N LEU A 58 -4.30 2.64 1.17
CA LEU A 58 -2.94 2.83 1.67
C LEU A 58 -1.95 2.02 0.84
N SER A 59 -0.79 2.61 0.57
CA SER A 59 0.31 1.91 -0.09
C SER A 59 1.00 0.93 0.85
N ARG A 60 1.66 -0.09 0.28
CA ARG A 60 2.51 -1.02 1.06
C ARG A 60 3.49 -0.27 1.96
N ARG A 61 4.15 0.76 1.41
CA ARG A 61 5.15 1.55 2.13
C ARG A 61 4.56 2.27 3.34
N ALA A 62 3.38 2.86 3.20
CA ALA A 62 2.69 3.52 4.31
C ALA A 62 2.37 2.52 5.43
N ILE A 63 1.89 1.33 5.08
CA ILE A 63 1.56 0.28 6.05
C ILE A 63 2.83 -0.24 6.74
N GLU A 64 3.92 -0.48 6.00
CA GLU A 64 5.19 -0.91 6.58
C GLU A 64 5.81 0.15 7.50
N SER A 65 5.70 1.43 7.16
CA SER A 65 6.14 2.54 8.00
C SER A 65 5.38 2.58 9.33
N ALA A 66 4.05 2.45 9.28
CA ALA A 66 3.22 2.34 10.46
C ALA A 66 3.57 1.09 11.29
N LEU A 67 3.76 -0.07 10.65
CA LEU A 67 4.12 -1.31 11.36
C LEU A 67 5.47 -1.20 12.07
N ARG A 68 6.48 -0.57 11.45
CA ARG A 68 7.79 -0.35 12.08
C ARG A 68 7.70 0.54 13.31
N GLU A 69 6.91 1.62 13.24
CA GLU A 69 6.67 2.47 14.40
C GLU A 69 5.93 1.68 15.50
N TRP A 70 4.87 0.95 15.16
CA TRP A 70 4.12 0.13 16.12
C TRP A 70 5.01 -0.87 16.86
N ILE A 71 5.80 -1.64 16.13
CA ILE A 71 6.75 -2.62 16.68
C ILE A 71 7.77 -1.98 17.65
N THR A 72 8.08 -0.69 17.45
CA THR A 72 9.04 0.01 18.31
C THR A 72 8.44 0.34 19.68
N PHE A 73 7.12 0.58 19.75
CA PHE A 73 6.48 1.13 20.95
C PHE A 73 5.53 0.16 21.65
N GLU A 74 5.01 -0.84 20.96
CA GLU A 74 3.97 -1.73 21.47
C GLU A 74 4.48 -3.16 21.61
N SER A 75 4.07 -3.84 22.70
CA SER A 75 4.46 -5.23 22.96
C SER A 75 3.44 -6.26 22.49
N TRP A 76 2.39 -5.83 21.80
CA TRP A 76 1.32 -6.68 21.28
C TRP A 76 1.08 -6.43 19.78
N PRO A 77 0.61 -7.44 19.03
CA PRO A 77 0.40 -7.32 17.60
C PRO A 77 -0.64 -6.25 17.27
N PRO A 78 -0.43 -5.46 16.20
CA PRO A 78 -1.40 -4.43 15.79
C PRO A 78 -2.66 -5.04 15.19
N GLN A 79 -3.77 -4.31 15.27
CA GLN A 79 -4.90 -4.53 14.37
C GLN A 79 -4.73 -3.70 13.09
N ALA A 80 -5.43 -4.08 12.02
CA ALA A 80 -5.40 -3.32 10.76
C ALA A 80 -5.81 -1.84 10.94
N SER A 81 -6.77 -1.59 11.84
CA SER A 81 -7.26 -0.24 12.14
C SER A 81 -6.20 0.64 12.82
N ASP A 82 -5.31 0.03 13.62
CA ASP A 82 -4.21 0.74 14.28
C ASP A 82 -3.16 1.18 13.25
N LEU A 83 -2.79 0.28 12.35
CA LEU A 83 -1.88 0.59 11.26
C LEU A 83 -2.46 1.67 10.34
N ARG A 84 -3.77 1.63 10.04
CA ARG A 84 -4.44 2.68 9.27
C ARG A 84 -4.31 4.04 9.96
N LYS A 85 -4.67 4.13 11.24
CA LYS A 85 -4.62 5.39 11.99
C LYS A 85 -3.20 5.95 12.05
N LEU A 86 -2.22 5.08 12.23
CA LEU A 86 -0.82 5.48 12.34
C LEU A 86 -0.27 5.95 10.99
N ALA A 87 -0.55 5.22 9.90
CA ALA A 87 -0.17 5.63 8.55
C ALA A 87 -0.76 7.01 8.21
N LEU A 88 -2.03 7.25 8.52
CA LEU A 88 -2.67 8.56 8.28
C LEU A 88 -2.06 9.66 9.14
N ARG A 89 -1.71 9.38 10.41
CA ARG A 89 -1.01 10.32 11.29
C ARG A 89 0.38 10.68 10.74
N GLN A 90 1.07 9.71 10.13
CA GLN A 90 2.36 9.91 9.46
C GLN A 90 2.24 10.66 8.11
N GLY A 91 1.03 10.99 7.66
CA GLY A 91 0.78 11.72 6.41
C GLY A 91 0.61 10.84 5.17
N ALA A 92 0.28 9.54 5.35
CA ALA A 92 -0.02 8.67 4.22
C ALA A 92 -1.18 9.22 3.39
N THR A 93 -0.99 9.24 2.07
CA THR A 93 -2.05 9.58 1.12
C THR A 93 -2.90 8.35 0.86
N ILE A 94 -4.22 8.49 0.87
CA ILE A 94 -5.14 7.43 0.46
C ILE A 94 -5.35 7.56 -1.05
N TYR A 95 -4.98 6.52 -1.76
CA TYR A 95 -5.18 6.39 -3.19
C TYR A 95 -6.43 5.56 -3.47
N ASN A 96 -7.46 6.15 -4.06
CA ASN A 96 -8.55 5.34 -4.63
C ASN A 96 -7.99 4.61 -5.87
N ALA A 97 -8.12 3.28 -5.91
CA ALA A 97 -7.68 2.45 -7.03
C ALA A 97 -8.25 2.93 -8.38
N GLU A 98 -9.52 3.37 -8.40
CA GLU A 98 -10.15 3.93 -9.61
C GLU A 98 -9.48 5.23 -10.06
N THR A 99 -9.09 6.08 -9.11
CA THR A 99 -8.40 7.34 -9.40
C THR A 99 -6.99 7.09 -9.92
N VAL A 100 -6.26 6.14 -9.33
CA VAL A 100 -4.92 5.75 -9.81
C VAL A 100 -4.99 5.17 -11.21
N ALA A 101 -5.94 4.26 -11.47
CA ALA A 101 -6.16 3.68 -12.79
C ALA A 101 -6.53 4.75 -13.83
N TYR A 102 -7.43 5.67 -13.46
CA TYR A 102 -7.82 6.78 -14.32
C TYR A 102 -6.63 7.67 -14.68
N VAL A 103 -5.84 8.11 -13.69
CA VAL A 103 -4.71 9.01 -13.95
C VAL A 103 -3.61 8.30 -14.75
N ARG A 104 -3.34 7.02 -14.47
CA ARG A 104 -2.42 6.21 -15.28
C ARG A 104 -2.84 6.16 -16.75
N GLN A 105 -4.12 5.86 -17.00
CA GLN A 105 -4.67 5.84 -18.35
C GLN A 105 -4.53 7.20 -19.06
N GLN A 106 -4.79 8.31 -18.36
CA GLN A 106 -4.61 9.65 -18.94
C GLN A 106 -3.14 9.94 -19.27
N TYR A 107 -2.21 9.53 -18.40
CA TYR A 107 -0.78 9.71 -18.64
C TYR A 107 -0.28 8.89 -19.83
N GLU A 108 -0.71 7.63 -19.97
CA GLU A 108 -0.39 6.77 -21.12
C GLU A 108 -0.94 7.36 -22.43
N ARG A 109 -2.17 7.89 -22.41
CA ARG A 109 -2.75 8.61 -23.57
C ARG A 109 -1.94 9.85 -23.93
N PHE A 110 -1.53 10.64 -22.95
CA PHE A 110 -0.69 11.82 -23.18
C PHE A 110 0.64 11.42 -23.82
N GLN A 111 1.32 10.42 -23.26
CA GLN A 111 2.58 9.86 -23.80
C GLN A 111 2.41 9.41 -25.27
N ALA A 112 1.36 8.64 -25.58
CA ALA A 112 1.07 8.19 -26.94
C ALA A 112 0.81 9.35 -27.91
N LEU A 113 0.07 10.37 -27.49
CA LEU A 113 -0.19 11.57 -28.30
C LEU A 113 1.07 12.42 -28.54
N THR A 114 2.00 12.44 -27.59
CA THR A 114 3.29 13.13 -27.76
C THR A 114 4.29 12.32 -28.59
N ALA A 115 4.22 10.98 -28.54
CA ALA A 115 5.10 10.10 -29.31
C ALA A 115 4.72 10.04 -30.81
N GLY A 116 3.43 10.20 -31.16
CA GLY A 116 2.94 10.19 -32.54
C GLY A 116 3.01 11.53 -33.28
N LYS A 117 3.65 12.56 -32.69
CA LYS A 117 3.83 13.89 -33.30
C LYS A 117 5.24 14.14 -33.87
N SER A 118 6.03 13.09 -34.07
CA SER A 118 7.33 13.16 -34.76
C SER A 118 7.20 12.90 -36.25
#